data_AF-A0ABD3BZQ1-F1
#
_entry.id   AF-A0ABD3BZQ1-F1
#
_cell.length_a   1.000
_cell.length_b   1.000
_cell.length_c   1.000
_cell.angle_alpha   90.00
_cell.angle_beta   90.00
_cell.angle_gamma   90.00
#
_symmetry.space_group_name_H-M   'P 1'
#
loop_
_entity.id
_entity.type
_entity.pdbx_description
1 polymer ?
#
loop_
_entity_poly.entity_id
_entity_poly.type
_entity_poly.pdbx_seq_one_letter_code
_entity_poly.pdbx_strand_id
1 'polypeptide(L)'
;MTAVQAPFAVVNKGVRPTIPNSCLPALSQIMTRCWDANPDVRPSFSEVVMMLEAAETEIMTTVRKSIIRSNLQYAAISALRRLPLDPGNPAFLHRAVQGVLFSDPVAVRHSLEILSELASKDPYAAAMALGKHAQPGGALQDVLHLNDVLARVALAKLCHTVSRARALDERPDIKSQFNSLLYQLLLDPSERVCFEAILCVLGKFDNSERTEERAGGWYRLSREILKLPDSSSKNSATISYYYGLSPFLIPKIDSNYSSSTQGMGNCTSSTQGI
;
A
#
# COMPACT_ATOMS: atom_id res chain seq x y z
N MET A 1 10.61 -16.37 39.28
CA MET A 1 11.47 -16.13 40.47
C MET A 1 10.56 -15.87 41.66
N THR A 2 10.80 -16.53 42.80
CA THR A 2 10.14 -16.13 44.05
C THR A 2 10.79 -14.84 44.56
N ALA A 3 10.04 -13.98 45.28
CA ALA A 3 10.51 -12.67 45.75
C ALA A 3 11.81 -12.73 46.57
N VAL A 4 12.07 -13.87 47.22
CA VAL A 4 13.27 -14.13 48.04
C VAL A 4 14.52 -14.43 47.19
N GLN A 5 14.37 -14.87 45.93
CA GLN A 5 15.49 -15.23 45.05
C GLN A 5 16.01 -14.07 44.20
N ALA A 6 15.23 -13.00 44.04
CA ALA A 6 15.63 -11.84 43.25
C ALA A 6 16.85 -11.09 43.85
N PRO A 7 16.92 -10.81 45.17
CA PRO A 7 18.09 -10.16 45.77
C PRO A 7 19.37 -10.99 45.62
N PHE A 8 19.28 -12.31 45.82
CA PHE A 8 20.40 -13.23 45.64
C PHE A 8 20.91 -13.24 44.19
N ALA A 9 20.03 -13.24 43.20
CA ALA A 9 20.41 -13.20 41.79
C ALA A 9 21.03 -11.85 41.37
N VAL A 10 20.54 -10.73 41.91
CA VAL A 10 21.08 -9.38 41.63
C VAL A 10 22.49 -9.22 42.20
N VAL A 11 22.73 -9.72 43.43
CA VAL A 11 24.02 -9.58 44.13
C VAL A 11 25.04 -10.61 43.66
N ASN A 12 24.67 -11.90 43.59
CA ASN A 12 25.63 -12.98 43.32
C ASN A 12 25.77 -13.36 41.85
N LYS A 13 24.77 -13.05 41.01
CA LYS A 13 24.79 -13.36 39.57
C LYS A 13 24.81 -12.11 38.69
N GLY A 14 24.87 -10.91 39.28
CA GLY A 14 24.90 -9.64 38.55
C GLY A 14 23.67 -9.38 37.69
N VAL A 15 22.56 -10.10 37.93
CA VAL A 15 21.37 -10.02 37.06
C VAL A 15 20.76 -8.62 37.16
N ARG A 16 20.42 -8.03 36.00
CA ARG A 16 19.71 -6.76 35.87
C ARG A 16 18.46 -6.94 35.02
N PRO A 17 17.41 -6.12 35.20
CA PRO A 17 16.26 -6.14 34.31
C PRO A 17 16.68 -5.87 32.87
N THR A 18 16.12 -6.63 31.93
CA THR A 18 16.30 -6.37 30.50
C THR A 18 15.63 -5.06 30.14
N ILE A 19 16.39 -4.12 29.57
CA ILE A 19 15.84 -2.87 29.06
C ILE A 19 15.05 -3.18 27.78
N PRO A 20 13.76 -2.78 27.67
CA PRO A 20 13.00 -2.99 26.44
C PRO A 20 13.63 -2.26 25.25
N ASN A 21 13.57 -2.87 24.06
CA ASN A 21 14.07 -2.26 22.82
C ASN A 21 13.32 -0.96 22.44
N SER A 22 12.15 -0.71 23.01
CA SER A 22 11.38 0.52 22.84
C SER A 22 11.83 1.67 23.74
N CYS A 23 12.78 1.44 24.65
CA CYS A 23 13.29 2.47 25.56
C CYS A 23 14.17 3.47 24.80
N LEU A 24 13.97 4.76 25.07
CA LEU A 24 14.74 5.83 24.44
C LEU A 24 16.22 5.73 24.86
N PRO A 25 17.17 5.95 23.93
CA PRO A 25 18.61 5.79 24.21
C PRO A 25 19.08 6.58 25.44
N ALA A 26 18.60 7.81 25.62
CA ALA A 26 18.93 8.66 26.78
C ALA A 26 18.54 8.00 28.11
N LEU A 27 17.35 7.36 28.18
CA LEU A 27 16.88 6.68 29.38
C LEU A 27 17.59 5.34 29.60
N SER A 28 17.84 4.59 28.52
CA SER A 28 18.58 3.33 28.55
C SER A 28 20.01 3.53 29.09
N GLN A 29 20.67 4.61 28.68
CA GLN A 29 22.01 4.96 29.15
C GLN A 29 22.01 5.31 30.64
N ILE A 30 21.02 6.07 31.13
CA ILE A 30 20.87 6.39 32.55
C ILE A 30 20.68 5.11 33.37
N MET A 31 19.76 4.23 32.96
CA MET A 31 19.51 2.95 33.66
C MET A 31 20.76 2.08 33.70
N THR A 32 21.49 1.98 32.59
CA THR A 32 22.73 1.19 32.50
C THR A 32 23.79 1.71 33.46
N ARG A 33 24.00 3.03 33.53
CA ARG A 33 24.96 3.64 34.46
C ARG A 33 24.54 3.50 35.93
N CYS A 34 23.24 3.60 36.23
CA CYS A 34 22.74 3.40 37.59
C CYS A 34 22.88 1.95 38.07
N TRP A 35 22.86 0.99 37.15
CA TRP A 35 22.90 -0.44 37.43
C TRP A 35 24.28 -1.07 37.28
N ASP A 36 25.34 -0.28 37.12
CA ASP A 36 26.69 -0.79 36.93
C ASP A 36 27.09 -1.80 38.03
N ALA A 37 27.84 -2.84 37.64
CA ALA A 37 28.30 -3.85 38.57
C ALA A 37 29.27 -3.27 39.61
N ASN A 38 30.10 -2.31 39.20
CA ASN A 38 30.99 -1.59 40.10
C ASN A 38 30.21 -0.44 40.79
N PRO A 39 30.10 -0.43 42.13
CA PRO A 39 29.42 0.65 42.85
C PRO A 39 30.13 2.01 42.70
N ASP A 40 31.45 2.03 42.50
CA ASP A 40 32.25 3.27 42.48
C ASP A 40 32.04 4.10 41.20
N VAL A 41 31.56 3.47 40.12
CA VAL A 41 31.29 4.16 38.84
C VAL A 41 29.83 4.59 38.70
N ARG A 42 28.97 4.20 39.65
CA ARG A 42 27.56 4.60 39.63
C ARG A 42 27.45 6.10 39.87
N PRO A 43 26.59 6.81 39.13
CA PRO A 43 26.40 8.23 39.33
C PRO A 43 25.82 8.51 40.72
N SER A 44 26.25 9.62 41.30
CA SER A 44 25.64 10.20 42.49
C SER A 44 24.19 10.62 42.23
N PHE A 45 23.39 10.77 43.28
CA PHE A 45 22.00 11.20 43.14
C PHE A 45 21.87 12.52 42.37
N SER A 46 22.73 13.50 42.66
CA SER A 46 22.75 14.79 41.96
C SER A 46 23.03 14.63 40.47
N GLU A 47 23.96 13.74 40.09
CA GLU A 47 24.23 13.43 38.68
C GLU A 47 23.04 12.73 38.01
N VAL A 48 22.38 11.80 38.71
CA VAL A 48 21.18 11.13 38.18
C VAL A 48 20.06 12.14 37.91
N VAL A 49 19.82 13.08 38.83
CA VAL A 49 18.81 14.14 38.63
C VAL A 49 19.17 15.00 37.42
N MET A 50 20.41 15.47 37.31
CA MET A 50 20.87 16.25 36.15
C MET A 50 20.71 15.47 34.83
N MET A 51 21.05 14.19 34.81
CA MET A 51 20.89 13.35 33.63
C MET A 51 19.42 13.16 33.26
N LEU A 52 18.52 13.00 34.24
CA LEU A 52 17.08 12.86 34.03
C LEU A 52 16.45 14.15 33.51
N GLU A 53 16.78 15.31 34.08
CA GLU A 53 16.29 16.63 33.62
C GLU A 53 16.77 16.94 32.19
N ALA A 54 18.03 16.60 31.88
CA ALA A 54 18.58 16.71 30.53
C ALA A 54 17.84 15.79 29.53
N ALA A 55 17.62 14.53 29.91
CA ALA A 55 16.86 13.58 29.09
C ALA A 55 15.41 14.02 28.89
N GLU A 56 14.73 14.52 29.93
CA GLU A 56 13.38 15.08 29.82
C GLU A 56 13.34 16.23 28.80
N THR A 57 14.29 17.15 28.89
CA THR A 57 14.39 18.30 27.96
C THR A 57 14.65 17.84 26.53
N GLU A 58 15.56 16.88 26.32
CA GLU A 58 15.87 16.32 25.00
C GLU A 58 14.65 15.61 24.39
N ILE A 59 13.99 14.76 25.17
CA ILE A 59 12.81 14.01 24.74
C ILE A 59 11.69 14.98 24.40
N MET A 60 11.40 15.94 25.29
CA MET A 60 10.32 16.89 25.09
C MET A 60 10.57 17.81 23.89
N THR A 61 11.81 18.25 23.66
CA THR A 61 12.15 19.05 22.47
C THR A 61 12.06 18.24 21.18
N THR A 62 12.49 16.98 21.19
CA THR A 62 12.41 16.08 20.03
C THR A 62 10.96 15.75 19.68
N VAL A 63 10.14 15.43 20.68
CA VAL A 63 8.70 15.17 20.51
C VAL A 63 8.00 16.42 19.98
N ARG A 64 8.23 17.61 20.58
CA ARG A 64 7.66 18.87 20.07
C ARG A 64 8.06 19.15 18.62
N LYS A 65 9.35 19.00 18.28
CA LYS A 65 9.83 19.18 16.90
C LYS A 65 9.13 18.23 15.92
N SER A 66 8.93 16.97 16.31
CA SER A 66 8.23 15.97 15.49
C SER A 66 6.76 16.37 15.26
N ILE A 67 6.04 16.73 16.33
CA ILE A 67 4.64 17.16 16.26
C ILE A 67 4.50 18.41 15.39
N ILE A 68 5.32 19.44 15.61
CA ILE A 68 5.29 20.68 14.83
C ILE A 68 5.55 20.38 13.34
N ARG A 69 6.54 19.52 13.04
CA ARG A 69 6.84 19.11 11.66
C ARG A 69 5.64 18.43 11.02
N SER A 70 5.02 17.46 11.69
CA SER A 70 3.85 16.73 11.19
C SER A 70 2.66 17.66 10.96
N ASN A 71 2.39 18.58 11.90
CA ASN A 71 1.32 19.57 11.75
C ASN A 71 1.58 20.51 10.58
N LEU A 72 2.82 20.98 10.40
CA LEU A 72 3.20 21.83 9.29
C LEU A 72 3.07 21.11 7.94
N GLN A 73 3.50 19.85 7.89
CA GLN A 73 3.36 18.97 6.73
C GLN A 73 1.89 18.78 6.33
N TYR A 74 1.03 18.45 7.30
CA TYR A 74 -0.42 18.33 7.09
C TYR A 74 -1.05 19.64 6.62
N ALA A 75 -0.73 20.75 7.27
CA ALA A 75 -1.24 22.08 6.91
C ALA A 75 -0.82 22.48 5.49
N ALA A 76 0.45 22.22 5.12
CA ALA A 76 0.97 22.53 3.79
C ALA A 76 0.23 21.75 2.69
N ILE A 77 0.05 20.44 2.84
CA ILE A 77 -0.65 19.62 1.84
C ILE A 77 -2.14 19.94 1.80
N SER A 78 -2.76 20.19 2.95
CA SER A 78 -4.18 20.58 3.02
C SER A 78 -4.43 21.92 2.34
N ALA A 79 -3.51 22.88 2.49
CA ALA A 79 -3.55 24.14 1.77
C ALA A 79 -3.31 23.94 0.26
N LEU A 80 -2.35 23.09 -0.11
CA LEU A 80 -2.02 22.78 -1.50
C LEU A 80 -3.25 22.24 -2.26
N ARG A 81 -4.06 21.39 -1.62
CA ARG A 81 -5.29 20.85 -2.21
C ARG A 81 -6.34 21.91 -2.55
N ARG A 82 -6.32 23.06 -1.86
CA ARG A 82 -7.29 24.15 -2.10
C ARG A 82 -6.87 25.10 -3.21
N LEU A 83 -5.62 25.01 -3.67
CA LEU A 83 -5.11 25.84 -4.76
C LEU A 83 -5.50 25.23 -6.11
N PRO A 84 -5.66 26.05 -7.17
CA PRO A 84 -5.87 25.54 -8.51
C PRO A 84 -4.67 24.67 -8.92
N LEU A 85 -4.95 23.47 -9.41
CA LEU A 85 -3.93 22.54 -9.88
C LEU A 85 -3.22 23.10 -11.12
N ASP A 86 -1.91 23.32 -10.98
CA ASP A 86 -1.02 23.73 -12.06
C ASP A 86 -0.05 22.60 -12.42
N PRO A 87 -0.40 21.73 -13.40
CA PRO A 87 0.46 20.63 -13.81
C PRO A 87 1.78 21.09 -14.45
N GLY A 88 1.84 22.33 -14.95
CA GLY A 88 3.06 22.91 -15.52
C GLY A 88 4.08 23.36 -14.47
N ASN A 89 3.71 23.39 -13.19
CA ASN A 89 4.57 23.85 -12.11
C ASN A 89 5.32 22.69 -11.45
N PRO A 90 6.63 22.50 -11.72
CA PRO A 90 7.40 21.40 -11.16
C PRO A 90 7.52 21.49 -9.63
N ALA A 91 7.45 22.69 -9.05
CA ALA A 91 7.52 22.88 -7.62
C ALA A 91 6.21 22.47 -6.91
N PHE A 92 5.07 22.52 -7.61
CA PHE A 92 3.80 22.00 -7.12
C PHE A 92 3.84 20.47 -7.10
N LEU A 93 4.22 19.85 -8.23
CA LEU A 93 4.36 18.40 -8.33
C LEU A 93 5.36 17.84 -7.31
N HIS A 94 6.54 18.46 -7.17
CA HIS A 94 7.54 18.02 -6.19
C HIS A 94 6.99 18.08 -4.76
N ARG A 95 6.26 19.13 -4.38
CA ARG A 95 5.64 19.22 -3.05
C ARG A 95 4.57 18.15 -2.83
N ALA A 96 3.77 17.85 -3.85
CA ALA A 96 2.82 16.76 -3.80
C ALA A 96 3.55 15.42 -3.61
N VAL A 97 4.61 15.12 -4.38
CA VAL A 97 5.38 13.87 -4.22
C VAL A 97 6.00 13.74 -2.83
N GLN A 98 6.53 14.83 -2.25
CA GLN A 98 7.07 14.82 -0.89
C GLN A 98 6.02 14.44 0.16
N GLY A 99 4.74 14.71 -0.08
CA GLY A 99 3.65 14.36 0.82
C GLY A 99 3.47 12.85 1.02
N VAL A 100 3.93 12.02 0.08
CA VAL A 100 3.91 10.55 0.21
C VAL A 100 4.87 10.06 1.30
N LEU A 101 5.91 10.83 1.62
CA LEU A 101 6.93 10.50 2.63
C LEU A 101 6.52 10.92 4.04
N PHE A 102 5.33 11.49 4.22
CA PHE A 102 4.93 12.03 5.52
C PHE A 102 4.50 10.93 6.49
N SER A 103 4.72 11.16 7.78
CA SER A 103 4.33 10.21 8.83
C SER A 103 2.82 10.24 9.12
N ASP A 104 2.14 11.35 8.81
CA ASP A 104 0.70 11.47 9.02
C ASP A 104 -0.07 10.84 7.85
N PRO A 105 -0.88 9.79 8.10
CA PRO A 105 -1.58 9.07 7.04
C PRO A 105 -2.62 9.95 6.31
N VAL A 106 -3.20 10.94 6.99
CA VAL A 106 -4.18 11.84 6.38
C VAL A 106 -3.50 12.78 5.39
N ALA A 107 -2.33 13.31 5.74
CA ALA A 107 -1.51 14.09 4.82
C ALA A 107 -1.07 13.27 3.59
N VAL A 108 -0.65 12.01 3.80
CA VAL A 108 -0.30 11.09 2.70
C VAL A 108 -1.50 10.87 1.78
N ARG A 109 -2.71 10.66 2.32
CA ARG A 109 -3.93 10.56 1.52
C ARG A 109 -4.16 11.80 0.66
N HIS A 110 -4.12 12.98 1.26
CA HIS A 110 -4.31 14.23 0.51
C HIS A 110 -3.26 14.43 -0.58
N SER A 111 -2.02 14.06 -0.29
CA SER A 111 -0.94 14.02 -1.26
C SER A 111 -1.24 13.09 -2.44
N LEU A 112 -1.68 11.85 -2.17
CA LEU A 112 -2.04 10.87 -3.21
C LEU A 112 -3.23 11.33 -4.06
N GLU A 113 -4.22 11.98 -3.46
CA GLU A 113 -5.36 12.56 -4.18
C GLU A 113 -4.88 13.67 -5.14
N ILE A 114 -4.05 14.60 -4.67
CA ILE A 114 -3.46 15.64 -5.53
C ILE A 114 -2.65 15.01 -6.66
N LEU A 115 -1.83 14.01 -6.36
CA LEU A 115 -1.01 13.31 -7.36
C LEU A 115 -1.87 12.59 -8.40
N SER A 116 -2.98 11.97 -8.01
CA SER A 116 -3.91 11.32 -8.94
C SER A 116 -4.55 12.34 -9.87
N GLU A 117 -4.95 13.51 -9.35
CA GLU A 117 -5.50 14.60 -10.16
C GLU A 117 -4.44 15.19 -11.11
N LEU A 118 -3.19 15.37 -10.65
CA LEU A 118 -2.09 15.82 -11.52
C LEU A 118 -1.77 14.79 -12.61
N ALA A 119 -1.71 13.50 -12.26
CA ALA A 119 -1.45 12.42 -13.20
C ALA A 119 -2.54 12.32 -14.29
N SER A 120 -3.77 12.74 -14.00
CA SER A 120 -4.84 12.79 -15.01
C SER A 120 -4.59 13.86 -16.08
N LYS A 121 -3.82 14.91 -15.75
CA LYS A 121 -3.49 16.02 -16.66
C LYS A 121 -2.14 15.83 -17.35
N ASP A 122 -1.10 15.47 -16.59
CA ASP A 122 0.24 15.17 -17.08
C ASP A 122 0.76 13.86 -16.43
N PRO A 123 0.39 12.70 -17.01
CA PRO A 123 0.80 11.40 -16.46
C PRO A 123 2.30 11.14 -16.60
N TYR A 124 2.96 11.74 -17.59
CA TYR A 124 4.38 11.51 -17.83
C TYR A 124 5.21 12.15 -16.72
N ALA A 125 4.97 13.43 -16.42
CA ALA A 125 5.67 14.11 -15.35
C ALA A 125 5.42 13.46 -13.98
N ALA A 126 4.15 13.10 -13.69
CA ALA A 126 3.80 12.41 -12.45
C ALA A 126 4.52 11.07 -12.31
N ALA A 127 4.55 10.26 -13.38
CA ALA A 127 5.22 8.97 -13.38
C ALA A 127 6.74 9.09 -13.20
N MET A 128 7.38 10.08 -13.84
CA MET A 128 8.81 10.32 -13.65
C MET A 128 9.16 10.73 -12.23
N ALA A 129 8.34 11.59 -11.63
CA ALA A 129 8.56 12.05 -10.26
C ALA A 129 8.32 10.92 -9.23
N LEU A 130 7.38 10.01 -9.50
CA LEU A 130 7.03 8.91 -8.61
C LEU A 130 7.77 7.61 -8.85
N GLY A 131 8.45 7.43 -9.97
CA GLY A 131 9.07 6.15 -10.35
C GLY A 131 10.02 5.59 -9.28
N LYS A 132 10.84 6.44 -8.64
CA LYS A 132 11.70 6.01 -7.53
C LYS A 132 10.91 5.50 -6.32
N HIS A 133 9.75 6.09 -6.05
CA HIS A 133 8.89 5.73 -4.92
C HIS A 133 8.02 4.50 -5.19
N ALA A 134 7.83 4.12 -6.46
CA ALA A 134 7.07 2.94 -6.87
C ALA A 134 7.88 1.63 -6.88
N GLN A 135 9.21 1.72 -6.76
CA GLN A 135 10.09 0.56 -6.69
C GLN A 135 9.95 -0.17 -5.34
N PRO A 136 10.36 -1.45 -5.24
CA PRO A 136 10.41 -2.17 -3.98
C PRO A 136 11.24 -1.41 -2.93
N GLY A 137 10.67 -1.19 -1.74
CA GLY A 137 11.28 -0.38 -0.67
C GLY A 137 11.13 1.13 -0.86
N GLY A 138 10.37 1.57 -1.87
CA GLY A 138 9.98 2.96 -2.05
C GLY A 138 8.76 3.35 -1.20
N ALA A 139 8.55 4.66 -1.06
CA ALA A 139 7.51 5.20 -0.19
C ALA A 139 6.07 4.76 -0.57
N LEU A 140 5.79 4.47 -1.85
CA LEU A 140 4.47 3.97 -2.25
C LEU A 140 4.23 2.52 -1.79
N GLN A 141 5.31 1.74 -1.57
CA GLN A 141 5.21 0.41 -0.97
C GLN A 141 4.85 0.50 0.52
N ASP A 142 5.35 1.52 1.22
CA ASP A 142 5.01 1.77 2.62
C ASP A 142 3.52 2.12 2.77
N VAL A 143 2.94 2.82 1.78
CA VAL A 143 1.51 3.16 1.75
C VAL A 143 0.61 1.93 1.76
N LEU A 144 1.03 0.81 1.15
CA LEU A 144 0.25 -0.44 1.15
C LEU A 144 0.00 -0.99 2.56
N HIS A 145 0.87 -0.65 3.51
CA HIS A 145 0.80 -1.08 4.90
C HIS A 145 0.24 0.02 5.82
N LEU A 146 -0.18 1.17 5.28
CA LEU A 146 -0.81 2.22 6.08
C LEU A 146 -2.20 1.79 6.54
N ASN A 147 -2.50 2.11 7.80
CA ASN A 147 -3.81 1.85 8.40
C ASN A 147 -4.95 2.67 7.77
N ASP A 148 -4.65 3.76 7.05
CA ASP A 148 -5.68 4.56 6.36
C ASP A 148 -6.12 3.87 5.06
N VAL A 149 -7.33 3.29 5.10
CA VAL A 149 -8.01 2.66 3.97
C VAL A 149 -8.17 3.62 2.79
N LEU A 150 -8.50 4.89 3.03
CA LEU A 150 -8.71 5.86 1.96
C LEU A 150 -7.40 6.29 1.29
N ALA A 151 -6.28 6.28 2.03
CA ALA A 151 -4.96 6.49 1.44
C ALA A 151 -4.63 5.37 0.43
N ARG A 152 -4.89 4.10 0.80
CA ARG A 152 -4.69 2.95 -0.10
C ARG A 152 -5.64 2.94 -1.30
N VAL A 153 -6.89 3.40 -1.12
CA VAL A 153 -7.82 3.66 -2.24
C VAL A 153 -7.28 4.74 -3.18
N ALA A 154 -6.74 5.84 -2.64
CA ALA A 154 -6.14 6.90 -3.46
C ALA A 154 -4.89 6.40 -4.21
N LEU A 155 -4.09 5.52 -3.59
CA LEU A 155 -2.98 4.84 -4.25
C LEU A 155 -3.45 3.99 -5.42
N ALA A 156 -4.51 3.18 -5.26
CA ALA A 156 -5.09 2.38 -6.35
C ALA A 156 -5.44 3.23 -7.57
N LYS A 157 -6.12 4.37 -7.33
CA LYS A 157 -6.50 5.32 -8.37
C LYS A 157 -5.29 5.93 -9.08
N LEU A 158 -4.29 6.37 -8.33
CA LEU A 158 -3.04 6.89 -8.88
C LEU A 158 -2.33 5.85 -9.76
N CYS A 159 -2.18 4.62 -9.25
CA CYS A 159 -1.55 3.52 -9.99
C CYS A 159 -2.29 3.23 -11.30
N HIS A 160 -3.62 3.21 -11.28
CA HIS A 160 -4.44 3.05 -12.47
C HIS A 160 -4.26 4.19 -13.48
N THR A 161 -4.32 5.45 -13.03
CA THR A 161 -4.15 6.62 -13.91
C THR A 161 -2.81 6.59 -14.62
N VAL A 162 -1.73 6.26 -13.90
CA VAL A 162 -0.39 6.16 -14.47
C VAL A 162 -0.24 4.93 -15.36
N SER A 163 -0.72 3.76 -14.94
CA SER A 163 -0.53 2.52 -15.69
C SER A 163 -1.34 2.46 -16.99
N ARG A 164 -2.41 3.25 -17.11
CA ARG A 164 -3.21 3.37 -18.34
C ARG A 164 -2.84 4.55 -19.22
N ALA A 165 -1.90 5.39 -18.79
CA ALA A 165 -1.48 6.53 -19.59
C ALA A 165 -0.76 6.09 -20.88
N ARG A 166 -1.27 6.55 -22.02
CA ARG A 166 -0.66 6.31 -23.35
C ARG A 166 0.69 6.99 -23.52
N ALA A 167 0.89 8.12 -22.83
CA ALA A 167 2.17 8.85 -22.82
C ALA A 167 3.35 8.01 -22.29
N LEU A 168 3.09 6.86 -21.65
CA LEU A 168 4.11 5.95 -21.10
C LEU A 168 4.25 4.66 -21.90
N ASP A 169 3.63 4.53 -23.08
CA ASP A 169 3.68 3.28 -23.87
C ASP A 169 5.12 2.92 -24.29
N GLU A 170 5.99 3.92 -24.47
CA GLU A 170 7.44 3.73 -24.73
C GLU A 170 8.24 3.33 -23.48
N ARG A 171 7.65 3.41 -22.29
CA ARG A 171 8.28 3.13 -20.99
C ARG A 171 7.51 2.05 -20.20
N PRO A 172 7.51 0.80 -20.68
CA PRO A 172 6.78 -0.30 -20.04
C PRO A 172 7.34 -0.66 -18.65
N ASP A 173 8.61 -0.36 -18.39
CA ASP A 173 9.27 -0.53 -17.11
C ASP A 173 8.56 0.25 -15.99
N ILE A 174 8.25 1.51 -16.21
CA ILE A 174 7.58 2.36 -15.23
C ILE A 174 6.12 1.91 -15.08
N LYS A 175 5.41 1.62 -16.18
CA LYS A 175 4.04 1.10 -16.12
C LYS A 175 3.96 -0.21 -15.31
N SER A 176 4.96 -1.08 -15.44
CA SER A 176 5.02 -2.34 -14.70
C SER A 176 5.13 -2.15 -13.18
N GLN A 177 5.84 -1.12 -12.71
CA GLN A 177 5.97 -0.79 -11.29
C GLN A 177 4.62 -0.40 -10.69
N PHE A 178 3.87 0.50 -11.35
CA PHE A 178 2.54 0.89 -10.89
C PHE A 178 1.50 -0.24 -11.01
N ASN A 179 1.60 -1.09 -12.04
CA ASN A 179 0.77 -2.29 -12.15
C ASN A 179 1.03 -3.29 -11.03
N SER A 180 2.29 -3.47 -10.63
CA SER A 180 2.65 -4.34 -9.51
C SER A 180 1.99 -3.87 -8.20
N LEU A 181 2.09 -2.56 -7.91
CA LEU A 181 1.41 -1.96 -6.76
C LEU A 181 -0.12 -2.14 -6.82
N LEU A 182 -0.72 -1.92 -7.98
CA LEU A 182 -2.16 -2.10 -8.18
C LEU A 182 -2.60 -3.55 -7.93
N TYR A 183 -1.83 -4.53 -8.37
CA TYR A 183 -2.15 -5.94 -8.12
C TYR A 183 -1.97 -6.36 -6.67
N GLN A 184 -1.00 -5.78 -5.96
CA GLN A 184 -0.87 -6.00 -4.51
C GLN A 184 -2.10 -5.50 -3.76
N LEU A 185 -2.70 -4.38 -4.19
CA LEU A 185 -3.94 -3.83 -3.62
C LEU A 185 -5.18 -4.72 -3.87
N LEU A 186 -5.14 -5.68 -4.81
CA LEU A 186 -6.22 -6.65 -4.97
C LEU A 186 -6.28 -7.66 -3.82
N LEU A 187 -5.14 -7.92 -3.18
CA LEU A 187 -5.01 -8.83 -2.03
C LEU A 187 -5.11 -8.08 -0.70
N ASP A 188 -5.54 -6.81 -0.74
CA ASP A 188 -5.67 -5.97 0.44
C ASP A 188 -6.74 -6.52 1.40
N PRO A 189 -6.48 -6.57 2.73
CA PRO A 189 -7.44 -7.09 3.70
C PRO A 189 -8.72 -6.24 3.81
N SER A 190 -8.68 -4.98 3.40
CA SER A 190 -9.86 -4.11 3.39
C SER A 190 -10.65 -4.30 2.10
N GLU A 191 -11.88 -4.80 2.23
CA GLU A 191 -12.82 -4.95 1.12
C GLU A 191 -12.93 -3.67 0.26
N ARG A 192 -12.99 -2.50 0.90
CA ARG A 192 -13.07 -1.21 0.18
C ARG A 192 -11.88 -0.95 -0.74
N VAL A 193 -10.67 -1.34 -0.34
CA VAL A 193 -9.45 -1.18 -1.14
C VAL A 193 -9.46 -2.21 -2.27
N CYS A 194 -9.76 -3.46 -1.93
CA CYS A 194 -9.87 -4.56 -2.89
C CYS A 194 -10.88 -4.25 -4.00
N PHE A 195 -12.10 -3.80 -3.65
CA PHE A 195 -13.12 -3.43 -4.62
C PHE A 195 -12.69 -2.27 -5.51
N GLU A 196 -12.06 -1.23 -4.96
CA GLU A 196 -11.54 -0.13 -5.77
C GLU A 196 -10.44 -0.62 -6.71
N ALA A 197 -9.53 -1.49 -6.25
CA ALA A 197 -8.48 -2.06 -7.08
C ALA A 197 -9.05 -2.92 -8.21
N ILE A 198 -10.10 -3.72 -7.95
CA ILE A 198 -10.82 -4.48 -8.98
C ILE A 198 -11.42 -3.52 -10.01
N LEU A 199 -12.12 -2.46 -9.58
CA LEU A 199 -12.68 -1.46 -10.49
C LEU A 199 -11.58 -0.78 -11.33
N CYS A 200 -10.45 -0.46 -10.72
CA CYS A 200 -9.29 0.10 -11.40
C CYS A 200 -8.70 -0.86 -12.45
N VAL A 201 -8.66 -2.17 -12.18
CA VAL A 201 -8.16 -3.18 -13.14
C VAL A 201 -9.15 -3.40 -14.28
N LEU A 202 -10.44 -3.49 -13.97
CA LEU A 202 -11.50 -3.73 -14.95
C LEU A 202 -11.81 -2.50 -15.81
N GLY A 203 -11.52 -1.31 -15.29
CA GLY A 203 -11.88 -0.05 -15.92
C GLY A 203 -13.24 0.48 -15.52
N LYS A 204 -13.55 1.71 -15.93
CA LYS A 204 -14.83 2.35 -15.60
C LYS A 204 -16.02 1.64 -16.27
N PHE A 205 -17.17 1.62 -15.57
CA PHE A 205 -18.42 1.08 -16.10
C PHE A 205 -19.14 2.07 -17.03
N ASP A 206 -18.88 3.38 -16.87
CA ASP A 206 -19.32 4.36 -17.85
C ASP A 206 -18.64 3.98 -19.17
N ASN A 207 -19.35 3.97 -20.29
CA ASN A 207 -18.80 3.55 -21.59
C ASN A 207 -17.74 4.54 -22.15
N SER A 208 -17.04 5.27 -21.28
CA SER A 208 -15.96 6.19 -21.60
C SER A 208 -14.68 5.46 -22.03
N GLU A 209 -14.47 4.23 -21.55
CA GLU A 209 -13.33 3.39 -21.91
C GLU A 209 -13.63 2.43 -23.06
N ARG A 210 -12.63 2.18 -23.91
CA ARG A 210 -12.74 1.23 -25.02
C ARG A 210 -12.99 -0.18 -24.51
N THR A 211 -13.90 -0.89 -25.18
CA THR A 211 -14.24 -2.30 -24.88
C THR A 211 -13.01 -3.20 -24.82
N GLU A 212 -12.01 -2.96 -25.67
CA GLU A 212 -10.74 -3.69 -25.70
C GLU A 212 -9.94 -3.55 -24.41
N GLU A 213 -9.89 -2.35 -23.83
CA GLU A 213 -9.13 -2.09 -22.60
C GLU A 213 -9.81 -2.77 -21.39
N ARG A 214 -11.15 -2.76 -21.36
CA ARG A 214 -11.97 -3.50 -20.38
C ARG A 214 -11.80 -5.01 -20.52
N ALA A 215 -11.81 -5.53 -21.74
CA ALA A 215 -11.55 -6.95 -22.02
C ALA A 215 -10.15 -7.37 -21.57
N GLY A 216 -9.14 -6.52 -21.79
CA GLY A 216 -7.79 -6.71 -21.26
C GLY A 216 -7.72 -6.68 -19.72
N GLY A 217 -8.52 -5.84 -19.08
CA GLY A 217 -8.70 -5.84 -17.62
C GLY A 217 -9.26 -7.16 -17.09
N TRP A 218 -10.35 -7.63 -17.69
CA TRP A 218 -10.96 -8.93 -17.39
C TRP A 218 -9.99 -10.09 -17.60
N TYR A 219 -9.26 -10.09 -18.72
CA TYR A 219 -8.27 -11.13 -19.01
C TYR A 219 -7.19 -11.22 -17.93
N ARG A 220 -6.66 -10.07 -17.50
CA ARG A 220 -5.63 -10.00 -16.45
C ARG A 220 -6.17 -10.46 -15.10
N LEU A 221 -7.37 -10.02 -14.71
CA LEU A 221 -8.00 -10.45 -13.47
C LEU A 221 -8.24 -11.98 -13.43
N SER A 222 -8.81 -12.52 -14.50
CA SER A 222 -9.18 -13.94 -14.57
C SER A 222 -7.96 -14.86 -14.69
N ARG A 223 -6.92 -14.45 -15.42
CA ARG A 223 -5.76 -15.30 -15.71
C ARG A 223 -4.64 -15.17 -14.68
N GLU A 224 -4.34 -13.96 -14.22
CA GLU A 224 -3.20 -13.71 -13.31
C GLU A 224 -3.61 -13.83 -11.84
N ILE A 225 -4.83 -13.41 -11.48
CA ILE A 225 -5.27 -13.34 -10.08
C ILE A 225 -6.14 -14.54 -9.69
N LEU A 226 -7.14 -14.91 -10.50
CA LEU A 226 -8.07 -15.99 -10.14
C LEU A 226 -7.53 -17.41 -10.37
N LYS A 227 -6.36 -17.57 -11.01
CA LYS A 227 -5.76 -18.87 -11.44
C LYS A 227 -6.85 -19.93 -11.69
N LEU A 228 -7.77 -19.63 -12.60
CA LEU A 228 -8.78 -20.61 -12.99
C LEU A 228 -8.03 -21.82 -13.55
N PRO A 229 -8.27 -23.05 -13.04
CA PRO A 229 -7.64 -24.23 -13.62
C PRO A 229 -8.08 -24.31 -15.08
N ASP A 230 -7.11 -24.38 -16.00
CA ASP A 230 -7.37 -24.61 -17.40
C ASP A 230 -8.31 -25.81 -17.52
N SER A 231 -9.42 -25.64 -18.23
CA SER A 231 -10.46 -26.65 -18.44
C SER A 231 -9.98 -27.86 -19.27
N SER A 232 -8.68 -28.07 -19.38
CA SER A 232 -8.03 -29.21 -20.03
C SER A 232 -7.40 -30.21 -19.05
N SER A 233 -7.35 -29.94 -17.74
CA SER A 233 -6.90 -30.96 -16.78
C SER A 233 -8.08 -31.81 -16.28
N LYS A 234 -8.28 -32.96 -16.95
CA LYS A 234 -9.06 -34.07 -16.39
C LYS A 234 -8.39 -34.53 -15.10
N ASN A 235 -8.82 -34.03 -13.95
CA ASN A 235 -8.68 -34.73 -12.66
C ASN A 235 -9.63 -34.11 -11.63
N SER A 236 -10.80 -34.72 -11.52
CA SER A 236 -11.93 -34.32 -10.66
C SER A 236 -11.70 -34.48 -9.14
N ALA A 237 -10.47 -34.68 -8.67
CA ALA A 237 -10.22 -35.07 -7.27
C ALA A 237 -9.60 -33.95 -6.40
N THR A 238 -9.16 -32.81 -6.97
CA THR A 238 -8.35 -31.83 -6.22
C THR A 238 -9.13 -30.57 -5.80
N ILE A 239 -10.40 -30.42 -6.20
CA ILE A 239 -11.16 -29.17 -6.02
C ILE A 239 -11.68 -28.98 -4.58
N SER A 240 -11.64 -30.00 -3.72
CA SER A 240 -12.21 -29.93 -2.36
C SER A 240 -11.29 -29.33 -1.29
N TYR A 241 -9.99 -29.16 -1.56
CA TYR A 241 -9.01 -28.78 -0.53
C TYR A 241 -8.58 -27.31 -0.53
N TYR A 242 -8.87 -26.54 -1.59
CA TYR A 242 -8.30 -25.18 -1.75
C TYR A 242 -9.20 -24.01 -1.39
N TYR A 243 -10.51 -24.24 -1.19
CA TYR A 243 -11.44 -23.14 -0.91
C TYR A 243 -12.30 -23.47 0.29
N GLY A 244 -11.81 -23.11 1.48
CA GLY A 244 -12.64 -22.84 2.65
C GLY A 244 -13.53 -21.59 2.46
N LEU A 245 -14.06 -21.38 1.26
CA LEU A 245 -15.04 -20.33 0.96
C LEU A 245 -16.43 -20.92 1.22
N SER A 246 -17.15 -20.26 2.13
CA SER A 246 -18.55 -20.55 2.43
C SER A 246 -19.39 -20.61 1.14
N PRO A 247 -20.29 -21.60 0.98
CA PRO A 247 -20.97 -21.91 -0.28
C PRO A 247 -22.03 -20.89 -0.76
N PHE A 248 -22.04 -19.66 -0.22
CA PHE A 248 -23.08 -18.66 -0.51
C PHE A 248 -22.85 -17.78 -1.75
N LEU A 249 -21.70 -17.90 -2.44
CA LEU A 249 -21.31 -16.96 -3.51
C LEU A 249 -21.01 -17.59 -4.88
N ILE A 250 -21.43 -18.84 -5.12
CA ILE A 250 -21.40 -19.42 -6.47
C ILE A 250 -22.79 -19.28 -7.10
N PRO A 251 -23.00 -18.41 -8.10
CA PRO A 251 -24.24 -18.42 -8.88
C PRO A 251 -24.33 -19.74 -9.61
N LYS A 252 -25.42 -20.51 -9.38
CA LYS A 252 -25.72 -21.70 -10.16
C LYS A 252 -25.98 -21.30 -11.60
N ILE A 253 -25.07 -21.64 -12.50
CA ILE A 253 -25.30 -21.58 -13.93
C ILE A 253 -26.02 -22.88 -14.29
N ASP A 254 -27.32 -22.79 -14.57
CA ASP A 254 -28.11 -23.92 -15.03
C ASP A 254 -27.65 -24.32 -16.44
N SER A 255 -27.06 -25.52 -16.53
CA SER A 255 -26.63 -26.16 -17.75
C SER A 255 -27.83 -26.79 -18.46
N ASN A 256 -28.47 -26.05 -19.38
CA ASN A 256 -29.37 -26.62 -20.38
C ASN A 256 -29.21 -25.86 -21.71
N TYR A 257 -28.12 -26.14 -22.43
CA TYR A 257 -28.08 -25.99 -23.88
C TYR A 257 -27.07 -27.00 -24.44
N SER A 258 -27.51 -28.25 -24.51
CA SER A 258 -26.84 -29.32 -25.24
C SER A 258 -27.19 -29.23 -26.73
N SER A 259 -26.14 -28.99 -27.53
CA SER A 259 -25.79 -29.77 -28.73
C SER A 259 -26.89 -30.04 -29.77
N SER A 260 -26.77 -29.38 -30.93
CA SER A 260 -27.13 -29.99 -32.21
C SER A 260 -26.45 -29.28 -33.38
N THR A 261 -25.24 -29.72 -33.71
CA THR A 261 -24.66 -29.62 -35.04
C THR A 261 -24.37 -31.03 -35.54
N GLN A 262 -25.14 -31.50 -36.52
CA GLN A 262 -24.67 -32.40 -37.58
C GLN A 262 -25.77 -32.57 -38.63
N GLY A 263 -25.43 -32.38 -39.90
CA GLY A 263 -26.31 -32.72 -41.01
C GLY A 263 -25.99 -31.96 -42.29
N MET A 264 -25.01 -32.48 -43.04
CA MET A 264 -24.64 -32.11 -44.40
C MET A 264 -25.84 -32.00 -45.37
N GLY A 265 -25.70 -31.20 -46.43
CA GLY A 265 -26.45 -31.49 -47.67
C GLY A 265 -26.72 -30.30 -48.58
N ASN A 266 -25.80 -30.08 -49.53
CA ASN A 266 -26.04 -29.85 -50.95
C ASN A 266 -27.02 -28.75 -51.44
N CYS A 267 -26.43 -27.95 -52.35
CA CYS A 267 -26.91 -27.66 -53.70
C CYS A 267 -27.91 -26.50 -53.93
N THR A 268 -27.40 -25.61 -54.78
CA THR A 268 -28.03 -25.02 -55.99
C THR A 268 -29.02 -23.87 -55.83
N SER A 269 -28.68 -22.77 -56.53
CA SER A 269 -29.53 -21.84 -57.33
C SER A 269 -30.79 -21.28 -56.65
N SER A 270 -31.13 -20.00 -56.73
CA SER A 270 -31.11 -19.10 -57.89
C SER A 270 -31.61 -17.72 -57.45
N THR A 271 -31.03 -16.71 -58.09
CA THR A 271 -31.56 -15.42 -58.59
C THR A 271 -33.02 -14.97 -58.31
N GLN A 272 -33.15 -13.63 -58.23
CA GLN A 272 -34.31 -12.74 -58.47
C GLN A 272 -35.29 -12.58 -57.29
N GLY A 273 -35.44 -11.36 -56.75
CA GLY A 273 -36.29 -10.27 -57.26
C GLY A 273 -37.53 -10.23 -56.35
N ILE A 274 -37.91 -9.14 -55.68
CA ILE A 274 -38.29 -7.79 -56.13
C ILE A 274 -37.99 -6.82 -54.99
#